data_AF-A0A2W4SG70-F1
#
_entry.id   AF-A0A2W4SG70-F1
#
_cell.length_a   1.000
_cell.length_b   1.000
_cell.length_c   1.000
_cell.angle_alpha   90.00
_cell.angle_beta   90.00
_cell.angle_gamma   90.00
#
_symmetry.space_group_name_H-M   'P 1'
#
loop_
_entity.id
_entity.type
_entity.pdbx_description
1 polymer ?
#
loop_
_entity_poly.entity_id
_entity_poly.type
_entity_poly.pdbx_seq_one_letter_code
_entity_poly.pdbx_strand_id
1 'polypeptide(L)' 'MQYLVFEFPSEKEMRETVKKLWDGYNVSGEMAIKPLGGGKWRVEVYAEKELRESTLEKFAEYRIEGD' A
#
# COMPACT_ATOMS: atom_id res chain seq x y z
N MET A 1 -4.19 14.95 0.10
CA MET A 1 -4.29 13.82 -0.82
C MET A 1 -2.93 13.16 -0.87
N GLN A 2 -2.85 11.90 -0.47
CA GLN A 2 -1.60 11.17 -0.36
C GLN A 2 -1.68 9.96 -1.29
N TYR A 3 -0.73 9.88 -2.22
CA TYR A 3 -0.58 8.74 -3.10
C TYR A 3 0.60 7.89 -2.64
N LEU A 4 0.34 6.60 -2.41
CA LEU A 4 1.34 5.64 -1.96
C LEU A 4 1.32 4.45 -2.89
N VAL A 5 2.49 4.04 -3.34
CA VAL A 5 2.66 2.83 -4.14
C VAL A 5 3.51 1.86 -3.35
N PHE A 6 3.04 0.62 -3.26
CA PHE A 6 3.73 -0.46 -2.58
C PHE A 6 3.99 -1.60 -3.57
N GLU A 7 5.19 -2.16 -3.55
CA GLU A 7 5.52 -3.36 -4.33
C GLU A 7 5.86 -4.50 -3.36
N PHE A 8 5.13 -5.59 -3.50
CA PHE A 8 5.29 -6.80 -2.71
C PHE A 8 5.82 -7.93 -3.59
N PRO A 9 6.80 -8.71 -3.12
CA PRO A 9 7.29 -9.89 -3.82
C PRO A 9 6.34 -11.09 -3.70
N SER A 10 5.27 -11.00 -2.89
CA SER A 10 4.35 -12.10 -2.63
C SER A 10 2.94 -11.62 -2.31
N GLU A 11 1.93 -12.37 -2.78
CA GLU A 11 0.52 -12.09 -2.54
C GLU A 11 0.17 -12.05 -1.04
N LYS A 12 0.80 -12.93 -0.25
CA LYS A 12 0.53 -13.04 1.19
C LYS A 12 0.88 -11.75 1.93
N GLU A 13 2.05 -11.16 1.64
CA GLU A 13 2.48 -9.88 2.24
C GLU A 13 1.61 -8.72 1.77
N MET A 14 1.27 -8.71 0.48
CA MET A 14 0.34 -7.74 -0.09
C MET A 14 -1.00 -7.77 0.65
N ARG A 15 -1.57 -8.96 0.84
CA ARG A 15 -2.88 -9.14 1.46
C ARG A 15 -2.89 -8.76 2.94
N GLU A 16 -1.85 -9.10 3.68
CA GLU A 16 -1.70 -8.65 5.07
C GLU A 16 -1.59 -7.12 5.17
N THR A 17 -0.82 -6.51 4.27
CA THR A 17 -0.63 -5.06 4.25
C THR A 17 -1.90 -4.32 3.88
N VAL A 18 -2.59 -4.75 2.81
CA VAL A 18 -3.89 -4.21 2.40
C VAL A 18 -4.90 -4.30 3.54
N LYS A 19 -4.97 -5.45 4.22
CA LYS A 19 -5.85 -5.62 5.37
C LYS A 19 -5.50 -4.66 6.51
N LYS A 20 -4.22 -4.47 6.83
CA LYS A 20 -3.78 -3.49 7.84
C LYS A 20 -4.11 -2.07 7.45
N LEU A 21 -3.96 -1.69 6.18
CA LEU A 21 -4.33 -0.36 5.67
C LEU A 21 -5.82 -0.06 5.83
N TRP A 22 -6.68 -1.01 5.44
CA TRP A 22 -8.12 -0.87 5.56
C TRP A 22 -8.62 -0.92 7.01
N ASP A 23 -8.24 -1.97 7.74
CA ASP A 23 -8.76 -2.27 9.07
C ASP A 23 -8.07 -1.42 10.15
N GLY A 24 -6.75 -1.27 10.06
CA GLY A 24 -5.94 -0.60 11.07
C GLY A 24 -5.91 0.93 10.93
N TYR A 25 -5.96 1.45 9.71
CA TYR A 25 -5.77 2.89 9.45
C TYR A 25 -7.01 3.59 8.92
N ASN A 26 -8.11 2.85 8.71
CA ASN A 26 -9.37 3.38 8.19
C ASN A 26 -9.16 4.28 6.97
N VAL A 27 -8.28 3.83 6.07
CA VAL A 27 -7.95 4.54 4.83
C VAL A 27 -9.26 4.82 4.09
N SER A 28 -9.61 6.09 4.01
CA SER A 28 -10.72 6.58 3.20
C SER A 28 -10.15 7.07 1.88
N GLY A 29 -10.49 6.36 0.81
CA GLY A 29 -10.00 6.63 -0.54
C GLY A 29 -10.03 5.39 -1.43
N GLU A 30 -9.20 5.40 -2.47
CA GLU A 30 -9.15 4.34 -3.49
C GLU A 30 -7.88 3.48 -3.36
N MET A 31 -8.03 2.20 -3.69
CA MET A 31 -6.95 1.24 -3.67
C MET A 31 -7.01 0.43 -4.95
N ALA A 32 -5.90 0.36 -5.68
CA ALA A 32 -5.75 -0.49 -6.85
C ALA A 32 -4.65 -1.53 -6.60
N ILE A 33 -4.99 -2.80 -6.81
CA ILE A 33 -4.03 -3.91 -6.71
C ILE A 33 -3.75 -4.40 -8.13
N LYS A 34 -2.49 -4.39 -8.52
CA LYS A 34 -2.02 -4.83 -9.83
C LYS A 34 -1.01 -5.96 -9.68
N PRO A 35 -1.28 -7.17 -10.19
CA PRO A 35 -0.25 -8.20 -10.26
C PRO A 35 0.85 -7.73 -11.23
N LEU A 36 2.08 -7.77 -10.76
CA LEU A 36 3.28 -7.51 -11.57
C LEU A 36 3.81 -8.85 -12.09
N GLY A 37 4.38 -8.82 -13.30
CA GLY A 37 4.99 -10.01 -13.90
C GLY A 37 6.07 -10.63 -12.99
N GLY A 38 6.16 -11.95 -12.96
CA GLY A 38 7.14 -12.68 -12.14
C GLY A 38 6.72 -12.92 -10.68
N GLY A 39 5.42 -12.87 -10.38
CA GLY A 39 4.87 -13.19 -9.04
C GLY A 39 4.88 -12.03 -8.05
N LYS A 40 5.25 -10.84 -8.53
CA LYS A 40 5.21 -9.60 -7.77
C LYS A 40 3.81 -8.99 -7.78
N TRP A 41 3.55 -8.07 -6.85
CA TRP A 41 2.27 -7.40 -6.70
C TRP A 41 2.49 -5.94 -6.38
N ARG A 42 1.77 -5.05 -7.06
CA ARG A 42 1.76 -3.63 -6.79
C ARG A 42 0.42 -3.24 -6.16
N VAL A 43 0.48 -2.42 -5.12
CA VAL A 43 -0.70 -1.82 -4.49
C VAL A 43 -0.53 -0.31 -4.55
N GLU A 44 -1.47 0.34 -5.22
CA GLU A 44 -1.57 1.78 -5.34
C GLU A 44 -2.68 2.23 -4.38
N VAL A 45 -2.36 3.09 -3.43
CA VAL A 45 -3.28 3.61 -2.41
C VAL A 45 -3.38 5.12 -2.59
N TYR A 46 -4.58 5.57 -2.95
CA TYR A 46 -4.97 6.96 -2.99
C TYR A 46 -5.76 7.27 -1.73
N ALA A 47 -5.08 7.78 -0.71
CA ALA A 47 -5.73 8.21 0.51
C ALA A 47 -6.16 9.68 0.37
N GLU A 48 -7.45 9.96 0.59
CA GLU A 48 -7.96 11.32 0.61
C GLU A 48 -7.48 12.06 1.87
N LYS A 49 -7.34 11.31 2.97
CA LYS A 49 -6.77 11.75 4.24
C LYS A 49 -5.32 11.30 4.37
N GLU A 50 -4.53 12.11 5.07
CA GLU A 50 -3.14 11.79 5.38
C GLU A 50 -3.07 10.58 6.31
N LEU A 51 -2.27 9.58 5.92
CA LEU A 51 -2.00 8.40 6.73
C LEU A 51 -1.04 8.78 7.87
N ARG A 52 -1.23 8.19 9.05
CA ARG A 52 -0.34 8.41 10.21
C ARG A 52 1.11 8.08 9.84
N GLU A 53 2.06 8.89 10.30
CA GLU A 53 3.51 8.68 10.07
C GLU A 53 3.98 7.26 10.42
N SER A 54 3.54 6.69 11.54
CA SER A 54 3.91 5.32 11.93
C SER A 54 3.45 4.23 10.94
N THR A 55 2.45 4.53 10.11
CA THR A 55 2.00 3.71 8.98
C THR A 55 3.04 3.79 7.86
N LEU A 56 3.38 5.02 7.49
CA LEU A 56 4.29 5.32 6.40
C LEU A 56 5.68 4.75 6.68
N GLU A 57 6.15 4.81 7.92
CA GLU A 57 7.41 4.20 8.36
C GLU A 57 7.38 2.67 8.25
N LYS A 58 6.29 2.02 8.67
CA LYS A 58 6.17 0.55 8.59
C LYS A 58 6.13 0.02 7.17
N PHE A 59 5.57 0.80 6.25
CA PHE A 59 5.48 0.40 4.86
C PHE A 59 6.55 1.07 3.99
N ALA A 60 7.43 1.89 4.56
CA ALA A 60 8.52 2.55 3.84
C ALA A 60 9.43 1.54 3.13
N GLU A 61 9.59 0.34 3.71
CA GLU A 61 10.39 -0.73 3.10
C GLU A 61 9.76 -1.30 1.81
N TYR A 62 8.42 -1.32 1.72
CA TYR A 62 7.68 -1.81 0.54
C TYR A 62 7.25 -0.67 -0.38
N ARG A 63 7.31 0.57 0.12
CA ARG A 63 6.90 1.76 -0.59
C ARG A 63 7.92 2.07 -1.66
N ILE A 64 7.43 2.16 -2.89
CA ILE A 64 8.20 2.71 -4.00
C ILE A 64 7.75 4.15 -4.22
N GLU A 65 8.72 5.05 -4.37
CA GLU A 65 8.43 6.40 -4.86
C GLU A 65 8.01 6.27 -6.32
N GLY A 66 6.73 6.52 -6.58
CA GLY A 66 6.25 6.67 -7.95
C GLY A 66 6.74 8.02 -8.46
N ASP A 67 7.64 7.98 -9.44
CA ASP A 67 8.07 9.14 -10.26
C ASP A 67 6.87 9.72 -11.04
#